data_AF-A0A3N9Y3C6-F1
#
_entry.id   AF-A0A3N9Y3C6-F1
#
_cell.length_a   1.000
_cell.length_b   1.000
_cell.length_c   1.000
_cell.angle_alpha   90.00
_cell.angle_beta   90.00
_cell.angle_gamma   90.00
#
_symmetry.space_group_name_H-M   'P 1'
#
loop_
_entity.id
_entity.type
_entity.pdbx_description
1 polymer ?
#
loop_
_entity_poly.entity_id
_entity_poly.type
_entity_poly.pdbx_seq_one_letter_code
_entity_poly.pdbx_strand_id
1 'polypeptide(L)'
;MATPQTPYDAVLHAARDVTKLESALDAEMLGSALLGSVYAIAETDRDTAVREFVTGFLAATTRRRVAAATTIRQVFATLVPTAEGAERVRPGSQAPTWTTQLGRVHLTGTWAYGDVYGDQTSYLATFAYDDESGGSEHALVALVDHNIGITKDVFVGGPAERILDQVRQMCADDELTWFRTEDPARFRGEVARHLAVTDDLGELPGEGSLATDRALVGARLAMLPTAADPTGPAEVEPLSAAERTDLVRQFLAAPEAVRFGLDAVDGPELASLHFCLSLLLDHSASFPDADPMRWSPAVSGLFLLDWVHRRAVLDMDDAAMLPRVLRAWARYASRQRGLPEAAAARTDEAIEEMVPEFARLYSTGERRSAATAAVAQLMADGVDPDDPAALDAWIEANRHRLADDGA
;
A
#
# COMPACT_ATOMS: atom_id res chain seq x y z
N MET A 1 -11.62 37.96 -15.63
CA MET A 1 -10.83 36.90 -16.28
C MET A 1 -11.80 35.87 -16.81
N ALA A 2 -11.66 35.44 -18.07
CA ALA A 2 -12.56 34.44 -18.66
C ALA A 2 -12.31 33.06 -18.03
N THR A 3 -13.36 32.28 -17.83
CA THR A 3 -13.30 30.89 -17.36
C THR A 3 -12.44 30.05 -18.32
N PRO A 4 -11.51 29.20 -17.83
CA PRO A 4 -10.70 28.34 -18.70
C PRO A 4 -11.60 27.42 -19.53
N GLN A 5 -11.35 27.37 -20.85
CA GLN A 5 -12.17 26.60 -21.80
C GLN A 5 -11.66 25.18 -22.02
N THR A 6 -10.41 24.91 -21.64
CA THR A 6 -9.76 23.59 -21.74
C THR A 6 -8.95 23.31 -20.47
N PRO A 7 -8.65 22.03 -20.16
CA PRO A 7 -7.72 21.66 -19.10
C PRO A 7 -6.34 22.33 -19.26
N TYR A 8 -5.87 22.50 -20.49
CA TYR A 8 -4.60 23.17 -20.78
C TYR A 8 -4.63 24.67 -20.45
N ASP A 9 -5.75 25.36 -20.70
CA ASP A 9 -5.89 26.76 -20.31
C ASP A 9 -5.96 26.91 -18.79
N ALA A 10 -6.55 25.95 -18.08
CA ALA A 10 -6.55 25.92 -16.62
C ALA A 10 -5.11 25.78 -16.06
N VAL A 11 -4.31 24.86 -16.62
CA VAL A 11 -2.88 24.73 -16.27
C VAL A 11 -2.12 26.02 -16.55
N LEU A 12 -2.29 26.62 -17.73
CA LEU A 12 -1.62 27.88 -18.07
C LEU A 12 -2.03 29.03 -17.15
N HIS A 13 -3.29 29.06 -16.73
CA HIS A 13 -3.81 30.05 -15.78
C HIS A 13 -3.24 29.86 -14.37
N ALA A 14 -3.13 28.62 -13.92
CA ALA A 14 -2.55 28.27 -12.62
C ALA A 14 -1.03 28.54 -12.59
N ALA A 15 -0.33 28.22 -13.68
CA ALA A 15 1.12 28.44 -13.83
C ALA A 15 1.49 29.86 -14.29
N ARG A 16 0.57 30.84 -14.28
CA ARG A 16 0.82 32.21 -14.80
C ARG A 16 1.99 32.93 -14.13
N ASP A 17 2.27 32.58 -12.87
CA ASP A 17 3.30 33.18 -12.04
C ASP A 17 4.55 32.29 -11.93
N VAL A 18 4.65 31.19 -12.71
CA VAL A 18 5.80 30.27 -12.66
C VAL A 18 7.14 30.97 -12.87
N THR A 19 7.18 32.02 -13.68
CA THR A 19 8.43 32.79 -13.93
C THR A 19 8.88 33.63 -12.74
N LYS A 20 8.05 33.77 -11.70
CA LYS A 20 8.35 34.52 -10.47
C LYS A 20 8.91 33.63 -9.36
N LEU A 21 8.94 32.31 -9.57
CA LEU A 21 9.53 31.38 -8.62
C LEU A 21 11.03 31.62 -8.53
N GLU A 22 11.58 31.34 -7.35
CA GLU A 22 12.97 31.66 -7.02
C GLU A 22 13.91 30.49 -7.35
N SER A 23 13.40 29.26 -7.38
CA SER A 23 14.20 28.05 -7.58
C SER A 23 13.58 27.04 -8.57
N ALA A 24 14.40 26.11 -9.04
CA ALA A 24 13.97 25.00 -9.86
C ALA A 24 13.09 24.02 -9.07
N LEU A 25 13.42 23.78 -7.80
CA LEU A 25 12.63 22.93 -6.90
C LEU A 25 11.19 23.44 -6.77
N ASP A 26 10.99 24.74 -6.52
CA ASP A 26 9.63 25.31 -6.41
C ASP A 26 8.84 25.13 -7.71
N ALA A 27 9.52 25.27 -8.86
CA ALA A 27 8.90 25.09 -10.16
C ALA A 27 8.53 23.63 -10.42
N GLU A 28 9.38 22.68 -10.01
CA GLU A 28 9.11 21.25 -10.08
C GLU A 28 7.97 20.82 -9.16
N MET A 29 7.91 21.34 -7.92
CA MET A 29 6.81 21.11 -7.00
C MET A 29 5.48 21.68 -7.53
N LEU A 30 5.49 22.91 -8.07
CA LEU A 30 4.32 23.48 -8.75
C LEU A 30 3.89 22.61 -9.93
N GLY A 31 4.86 22.17 -10.75
CA GLY A 31 4.59 21.31 -11.90
C GLY A 31 3.95 19.99 -11.50
N SER A 32 4.49 19.35 -10.46
CA SER A 32 3.97 18.10 -9.91
C SER A 32 2.55 18.29 -9.39
N ALA A 33 2.30 19.34 -8.61
CA ALA A 33 0.97 19.64 -8.06
C ALA A 33 -0.09 19.83 -9.15
N LEU A 34 0.27 20.46 -10.27
CA LEU A 34 -0.62 20.63 -11.42
C LEU A 34 -0.92 19.30 -12.12
N LEU A 35 0.07 18.43 -12.26
CA LEU A 35 -0.11 17.09 -12.80
C LEU A 35 -0.86 16.15 -11.84
N GLY A 36 -0.81 16.43 -10.54
CA GLY A 36 -1.50 15.65 -9.53
C GLY A 36 -3.02 15.63 -9.68
N SER A 37 -3.62 16.69 -10.22
CA SER A 37 -5.05 16.68 -10.56
C SER A 37 -5.38 15.69 -11.67
N VAL A 38 -4.50 15.52 -12.66
CA VAL A 38 -4.66 14.53 -13.73
C VAL A 38 -4.51 13.12 -13.16
N TYR A 39 -3.49 12.92 -12.34
CA TYR A 39 -3.25 11.66 -11.64
C TYR A 39 -4.45 11.23 -10.77
N ALA A 40 -5.00 12.15 -9.98
CA ALA A 40 -6.11 11.86 -9.07
C ALA A 40 -7.44 11.54 -9.77
N ILE A 41 -7.69 12.13 -10.95
CA ILE A 41 -8.95 11.95 -11.69
C ILE A 41 -8.92 10.69 -12.55
N ALA A 42 -7.74 10.23 -12.97
CA ALA A 42 -7.61 8.99 -13.73
C ALA A 42 -8.04 7.79 -12.87
N GLU A 43 -8.81 6.87 -13.47
CA GLU A 43 -9.38 5.70 -12.78
C GLU A 43 -8.34 4.59 -12.59
N THR A 44 -7.52 4.31 -13.62
CA THR A 44 -6.41 3.34 -13.63
C THR A 44 -5.32 3.81 -14.60
N ASP A 45 -4.19 3.10 -14.68
CA ASP A 45 -3.05 3.41 -15.58
C ASP A 45 -2.64 4.90 -15.50
N ARG A 46 -2.54 5.39 -14.27
CA ARG A 46 -2.38 6.84 -14.00
C ARG A 46 -1.09 7.41 -14.55
N ASP A 47 -0.02 6.61 -14.59
CA ASP A 47 1.25 7.01 -15.23
C ASP A 47 1.05 7.33 -16.71
N THR A 48 0.31 6.47 -17.43
CA THR A 48 -0.04 6.70 -18.83
C THR A 48 -0.93 7.92 -19.00
N ALA A 49 -1.97 8.09 -18.16
CA ALA A 49 -2.86 9.24 -18.23
C ALA A 49 -2.10 10.58 -18.07
N VAL A 50 -1.16 10.66 -17.13
CA VAL A 50 -0.31 11.83 -16.94
C VAL A 50 0.61 12.04 -18.16
N ARG A 51 1.22 10.98 -18.69
CA ARG A 51 2.08 11.03 -19.88
C ARG A 51 1.33 11.51 -21.14
N GLU A 52 0.12 11.03 -21.36
CA GLU A 52 -0.75 11.45 -22.46
C GLU A 52 -1.18 12.90 -22.32
N PHE A 53 -1.55 13.31 -21.09
CA PHE A 53 -1.87 14.70 -20.80
C PHE A 53 -0.70 15.64 -21.11
N VAL A 54 0.52 15.31 -20.65
CA VAL A 54 1.71 16.12 -20.94
C VAL A 54 1.99 16.15 -22.43
N THR A 55 1.90 15.02 -23.13
CA THR A 55 2.06 14.95 -24.60
C THR A 55 1.10 15.91 -25.31
N GLY A 56 -0.19 15.85 -24.97
CA GLY A 56 -1.21 16.73 -25.54
C GLY A 56 -0.99 18.20 -25.17
N PHE A 57 -0.61 18.48 -23.93
CA PHE A 57 -0.29 19.83 -23.46
C PHE A 57 0.87 20.45 -24.23
N LEU A 58 1.98 19.71 -24.40
CA LEU A 58 3.15 20.19 -25.13
C LEU A 58 2.82 20.49 -26.60
N ALA A 59 2.04 19.62 -27.26
CA ALA A 59 1.60 19.83 -28.63
C ALA A 59 0.69 21.06 -28.76
N ALA A 60 -0.35 21.16 -27.93
CA ALA A 60 -1.34 22.23 -27.98
C ALA A 60 -0.75 23.62 -27.65
N THR A 61 0.26 23.67 -26.79
CA THR A 61 0.86 24.92 -26.31
C THR A 61 2.12 25.33 -27.08
N THR A 62 2.54 24.57 -28.11
CA THR A 62 3.79 24.84 -28.86
C THR A 62 3.86 26.25 -29.46
N ARG A 63 2.73 26.80 -29.92
CA ARG A 63 2.66 28.15 -30.52
C ARG A 63 2.53 29.28 -29.48
N ARG A 64 2.29 28.96 -28.20
CA ARG A 64 2.18 29.95 -27.12
C ARG A 64 3.58 30.42 -26.72
N ARG A 65 3.92 31.67 -27.04
CA ARG A 65 5.25 32.27 -26.80
C ARG A 65 5.36 33.08 -25.51
N VAL A 66 4.31 33.09 -24.69
CA VAL A 66 4.32 33.80 -23.39
C VAL A 66 5.30 33.09 -22.45
N ALA A 67 6.09 33.86 -21.70
CA ALA A 67 7.16 33.34 -20.83
C ALA A 67 6.67 32.25 -19.86
N ALA A 68 5.51 32.45 -19.21
CA ALA A 68 4.90 31.46 -18.33
C ALA A 68 4.59 30.14 -19.07
N ALA A 69 4.02 30.22 -20.27
CA ALA A 69 3.69 29.04 -21.08
C ALA A 69 4.94 28.28 -21.56
N THR A 70 6.00 28.98 -21.95
CA THR A 70 7.26 28.31 -22.32
C THR A 70 7.95 27.69 -21.11
N THR A 71 7.87 28.34 -19.94
CA THR A 71 8.50 27.87 -18.70
C THR A 71 7.80 26.63 -18.15
N ILE A 72 6.47 26.62 -18.05
CA ILE A 72 5.74 25.43 -17.55
C ILE A 72 5.90 24.22 -18.48
N ARG A 73 6.03 24.44 -19.79
CA ARG A 73 6.36 23.35 -20.73
C ARG A 73 7.71 22.71 -20.43
N GLN A 74 8.71 23.50 -20.02
CA GLN A 74 10.01 22.95 -19.61
C GLN A 74 9.87 22.13 -18.33
N VAL A 75 9.16 22.66 -17.33
CA VAL A 75 8.89 21.93 -16.08
C VAL A 75 8.23 20.59 -16.36
N PHE A 76 7.15 20.56 -17.14
CA PHE A 76 6.44 19.31 -17.48
C PHE A 76 7.31 18.33 -18.28
N ALA A 77 8.09 18.83 -19.24
CA ALA A 77 9.02 17.99 -20.01
C ALA A 77 10.13 17.39 -19.13
N THR A 78 10.56 18.10 -18.07
CA THR A 78 11.52 17.58 -17.10
C THR A 78 10.89 16.54 -16.16
N LEU A 79 9.67 16.80 -15.66
CA LEU A 79 8.98 15.88 -14.76
C LEU A 79 8.52 14.59 -15.46
N VAL A 80 8.14 14.69 -16.74
CA VAL A 80 7.63 13.58 -17.54
C VAL A 80 8.42 13.48 -18.85
N PRO A 81 9.70 13.06 -18.80
CA PRO A 81 10.58 13.03 -19.97
C PRO A 81 10.17 11.96 -21.01
N THR A 82 9.30 11.03 -20.63
CA THR A 82 8.73 9.99 -21.49
C THR A 82 7.56 10.47 -22.35
N ALA A 83 7.03 11.68 -22.10
CA ALA A 83 5.97 12.25 -22.92
C ALA A 83 6.49 12.65 -24.32
N GLU A 84 5.68 12.45 -25.36
CA GLU A 84 6.10 12.75 -26.72
C GLU A 84 6.33 14.26 -26.90
N GLY A 85 7.50 14.63 -27.41
CA GLY A 85 7.87 16.02 -27.65
C GLY A 85 8.53 16.71 -26.46
N ALA A 86 8.66 16.04 -25.30
CA ALA A 86 9.43 16.53 -24.16
C ALA A 86 10.88 16.86 -24.57
N GLU A 87 11.50 15.99 -25.37
CA GLU A 87 12.86 16.13 -25.88
C GLU A 87 13.05 17.32 -26.85
N ARG A 88 11.95 17.86 -27.38
CA ARG A 88 11.94 19.02 -28.30
C ARG A 88 11.71 20.33 -27.59
N VAL A 89 11.34 20.31 -26.31
CA VAL A 89 11.15 21.53 -25.52
C VAL A 89 12.51 22.22 -25.34
N ARG A 90 12.53 23.53 -25.53
CA ARG A 90 13.73 24.36 -25.41
C ARG A 90 13.44 25.54 -24.48
N PRO A 91 14.45 26.05 -23.76
CA PRO A 91 14.32 27.28 -23.00
C PRO A 91 13.77 28.43 -23.83
N GLY A 92 12.84 29.19 -23.24
CA GLY A 92 12.40 30.47 -23.79
C GLY A 92 13.49 31.53 -23.68
N SER A 93 13.44 32.57 -24.51
CA SER A 93 14.38 33.70 -24.43
C SER A 93 14.27 34.53 -23.15
N GLN A 94 13.16 34.38 -22.42
CA GLN A 94 12.89 35.01 -21.12
C GLN A 94 12.81 33.97 -20.00
N ALA A 95 13.44 32.81 -20.18
CA ALA A 95 13.43 31.76 -19.18
C ALA A 95 14.18 32.23 -17.91
N PRO A 96 13.62 32.02 -16.71
CA PRO A 96 14.34 32.24 -15.46
C PRO A 96 15.65 31.45 -15.39
N THR A 97 16.64 31.94 -14.65
CA THR A 97 17.97 31.30 -14.54
C THR A 97 17.89 29.88 -13.99
N TRP A 98 17.01 29.65 -13.02
CA TRP A 98 16.76 28.34 -12.43
C TRP A 98 16.29 27.28 -13.43
N THR A 99 15.76 27.66 -14.60
CA THR A 99 15.31 26.68 -15.61
C THR A 99 16.45 25.78 -16.11
N THR A 100 17.70 26.23 -15.98
CA THR A 100 18.89 25.44 -16.30
C THR A 100 19.20 24.36 -15.27
N GLN A 101 18.62 24.45 -14.08
CA GLN A 101 18.79 23.51 -12.97
C GLN A 101 17.67 22.47 -12.89
N LEU A 102 16.59 22.60 -13.67
CA LEU A 102 15.49 21.63 -13.69
C LEU A 102 15.99 20.19 -13.83
N GLY A 103 15.65 19.35 -12.85
CA GLY A 103 16.03 17.94 -12.76
C GLY A 103 17.51 17.67 -12.48
N ARG A 104 18.36 18.69 -12.34
CA ARG A 104 19.82 18.56 -12.12
C ARG A 104 20.17 18.43 -10.63
N VAL A 105 19.54 17.45 -9.99
CA VAL A 105 19.81 17.10 -8.60
C VAL A 105 20.75 15.91 -8.52
N HIS A 106 21.49 15.80 -7.42
CA HIS A 106 22.24 14.60 -7.07
C HIS A 106 21.72 14.02 -5.74
N LEU A 107 21.81 12.70 -5.61
CA LEU A 107 21.46 11.99 -4.39
C LEU A 107 22.50 12.25 -3.31
N THR A 108 22.07 12.63 -2.11
CA THR A 108 22.96 12.83 -0.95
C THR A 108 22.87 11.71 0.09
N GLY A 109 21.76 10.95 0.11
CA GLY A 109 21.66 9.75 0.94
C GLY A 109 20.31 9.04 0.84
N THR A 110 20.27 7.80 1.34
CA THR A 110 19.09 6.93 1.34
C THR A 110 18.94 6.18 2.66
N TRP A 111 17.71 6.11 3.15
CA TRP A 111 17.34 5.46 4.40
C TRP A 111 16.00 4.73 4.26
N ALA A 112 15.77 3.79 5.15
CA ALA A 112 14.48 3.15 5.34
C ALA A 112 14.16 3.09 6.83
N TYR A 113 12.88 3.22 7.16
CA TYR A 113 12.36 3.03 8.49
C TYR A 113 10.97 2.40 8.42
N GLY A 114 10.54 1.76 9.50
CA GLY A 114 9.25 1.07 9.54
C GLY A 114 8.96 0.55 10.92
N ASP A 115 7.81 -0.11 11.06
CA ASP A 115 7.45 -0.79 12.29
C ASP A 115 8.14 -2.17 12.39
N VAL A 116 8.28 -2.67 13.61
CA VAL A 116 8.88 -3.98 13.90
C VAL A 116 8.03 -5.15 13.41
N TYR A 117 6.74 -4.95 13.16
CA TYR A 117 5.86 -6.00 12.62
C TYR A 117 6.12 -6.22 11.12
N GLY A 118 6.63 -5.22 10.40
CA GLY A 118 6.80 -5.27 8.95
C GLY A 118 5.50 -5.00 8.20
N ASP A 119 4.58 -4.26 8.82
CA ASP A 119 3.35 -3.81 8.17
C ASP A 119 3.65 -2.71 7.15
N GLN A 120 4.52 -1.77 7.52
CA GLN A 120 4.83 -0.59 6.72
C GLN A 120 6.34 -0.34 6.66
N THR A 121 6.77 0.25 5.54
CA THR A 121 8.14 0.74 5.38
C THR A 121 8.11 2.07 4.65
N SER A 122 8.67 3.08 5.27
CA SER A 122 8.97 4.35 4.62
C SER A 122 10.39 4.36 4.09
N TYR A 123 10.52 4.70 2.81
CA TYR A 123 11.81 4.93 2.16
C TYR A 123 12.05 6.43 2.02
N LEU A 124 13.25 6.88 2.38
CA LEU A 124 13.63 8.29 2.39
C LEU A 124 14.90 8.50 1.57
N ALA A 125 14.87 9.41 0.61
CA ALA A 125 16.04 9.85 -0.16
C ALA A 125 16.21 11.36 0.00
N THR A 126 17.43 11.83 0.20
CA THR A 126 17.74 13.27 0.21
C THR A 126 18.49 13.66 -1.06
N PHE A 127 18.22 14.85 -1.55
CA PHE A 127 18.79 15.38 -2.78
C PHE A 127 19.24 16.83 -2.58
N ALA A 128 20.27 17.20 -3.34
CA ALA A 128 20.76 18.57 -3.41
C ALA A 128 20.93 19.01 -4.87
N TYR A 129 20.82 20.32 -5.09
CA TYR A 129 21.27 20.96 -6.31
C TYR A 129 22.70 21.48 -6.11
N ASP A 130 23.52 21.43 -7.16
CA ASP A 130 24.88 21.98 -7.12
C ASP A 130 24.90 23.52 -7.16
N ASP A 131 23.81 24.13 -7.64
CA ASP A 131 23.65 25.56 -7.83
C ASP A 131 22.49 26.08 -6.96
N GLU A 132 22.68 27.23 -6.31
CA GLU A 132 21.69 27.84 -5.41
C GLU A 132 20.35 28.13 -6.10
N SER A 133 20.37 28.43 -7.41
CA SER A 133 19.13 28.62 -8.20
C SER A 133 18.35 27.33 -8.41
N GLY A 134 18.95 26.17 -8.13
CA GLY A 134 18.26 24.89 -8.10
C GLY A 134 17.27 24.78 -6.94
N GLY A 135 17.62 25.31 -5.77
CA GLY A 135 16.79 25.29 -4.56
C GLY A 135 17.49 24.61 -3.38
N SER A 136 16.83 24.65 -2.22
CA SER A 136 17.31 24.00 -1.00
C SER A 136 17.33 22.48 -1.12
N GLU A 137 18.14 21.82 -0.29
CA GLU A 137 18.07 20.37 -0.14
C GLU A 137 16.66 19.91 0.25
N HIS A 138 16.20 18.83 -0.37
CA HIS A 138 14.88 18.25 -0.13
C HIS A 138 14.96 16.74 0.05
N ALA A 139 14.00 16.21 0.79
CA ALA A 139 13.77 14.79 0.96
C ALA A 139 12.57 14.34 0.11
N LEU A 140 12.68 13.13 -0.42
CA LEU A 140 11.59 12.33 -0.93
C LEU A 140 11.29 11.26 0.12
N VAL A 141 10.03 11.11 0.50
CA VAL A 141 9.55 10.04 1.37
C VAL A 141 8.46 9.25 0.63
N ALA A 142 8.56 7.93 0.65
CA ALA A 142 7.53 7.03 0.11
C ALA A 142 7.15 5.99 1.17
N LEU A 143 5.88 5.97 1.57
CA LEU A 143 5.33 5.02 2.53
C LEU A 143 4.73 3.83 1.80
N VAL A 144 5.34 2.67 1.96
CA VAL A 144 4.83 1.38 1.47
C VAL A 144 4.06 0.68 2.59
N ASP A 145 2.87 0.20 2.26
CA ASP A 145 2.05 -0.66 3.11
C ASP A 145 2.05 -2.09 2.55
N HIS A 146 2.70 -3.00 3.27
CA HIS A 146 2.90 -4.39 2.85
C HIS A 146 1.69 -5.29 3.14
N ASN A 147 0.72 -4.82 3.92
CA ASN A 147 -0.51 -5.57 4.16
C ASN A 147 -1.44 -5.53 2.94
N ILE A 148 -1.40 -4.44 2.19
CA ILE A 148 -2.19 -4.25 0.96
C ILE A 148 -1.33 -4.12 -0.30
N GLY A 149 -0.01 -4.11 -0.18
CA GLY A 149 0.93 -4.20 -1.29
C GLY A 149 0.99 -2.94 -2.15
N ILE A 150 0.87 -1.75 -1.56
CA ILE A 150 0.85 -0.47 -2.29
C ILE A 150 1.77 0.58 -1.67
N THR A 151 2.10 1.61 -2.44
CA THR A 151 2.68 2.85 -1.88
C THR A 151 1.51 3.72 -1.45
N LYS A 152 1.28 3.77 -0.14
CA LYS A 152 0.12 4.44 0.46
C LYS A 152 0.19 5.96 0.32
N ASP A 153 1.39 6.53 0.47
CA ASP A 153 1.61 7.97 0.31
C ASP A 153 3.03 8.26 -0.15
N VAL A 154 3.21 9.41 -0.81
CA VAL A 154 4.53 9.95 -1.13
C VAL A 154 4.56 11.46 -0.92
N PHE A 155 5.71 11.98 -0.53
CA PHE A 155 5.88 13.41 -0.31
C PHE A 155 7.29 13.87 -0.69
N VAL A 156 7.40 15.10 -1.20
CA VAL A 156 8.68 15.79 -1.42
C VAL A 156 8.68 17.12 -0.70
N GLY A 157 9.68 17.36 0.15
CA GLY A 157 9.81 18.63 0.85
C GLY A 157 11.15 18.82 1.53
N GLY A 158 11.35 19.99 2.14
CA GLY A 158 12.61 20.32 2.80
C GLY A 158 12.41 21.23 4.02
N PRO A 159 13.52 21.56 4.73
CA PRO A 159 14.89 21.12 4.45
C PRO A 159 15.10 19.62 4.72
N ALA A 160 15.89 18.95 3.88
CA ALA A 160 16.18 17.51 3.97
C ALA A 160 16.68 17.07 5.35
N GLU A 161 17.68 17.79 5.90
CA GLU A 161 18.27 17.50 7.21
C GLU A 161 17.22 17.51 8.33
N ARG A 162 16.33 18.50 8.33
CA ARG A 162 15.26 18.61 9.33
C ARG A 162 14.31 17.42 9.30
N ILE A 163 13.93 16.96 8.10
CA ILE A 163 13.05 15.80 7.94
C ILE A 163 13.78 14.54 8.43
N LEU A 164 15.05 14.37 8.04
CA LEU A 164 15.85 13.22 8.45
C LEU A 164 16.05 13.16 9.97
N ASP A 165 16.33 14.28 10.62
CA ASP A 165 16.50 14.36 12.06
C ASP A 165 15.19 14.09 12.80
N GLN A 166 14.06 14.59 12.28
CA GLN A 166 12.75 14.29 12.84
C GLN A 166 12.44 12.79 12.77
N VAL A 167 12.71 12.15 11.63
CA VAL A 167 12.53 10.70 11.46
C VAL A 167 13.44 9.92 12.40
N ARG A 168 14.71 10.30 12.53
CA ARG A 168 15.65 9.65 13.46
C ARG A 168 15.18 9.76 14.90
N GLN A 169 14.73 10.94 15.32
CA GLN A 169 14.24 11.16 16.68
C GLN A 169 12.97 10.34 16.94
N MET A 170 12.01 10.37 16.02
CA MET A 170 10.80 9.56 16.09
C MET A 170 11.12 8.07 16.26
N CYS A 171 12.05 7.54 15.46
CA CYS A 171 12.44 6.13 15.56
C CYS A 171 13.26 5.79 16.81
N ALA A 172 14.03 6.75 17.34
CA ALA A 172 14.78 6.55 18.58
C ALA A 172 13.86 6.53 19.81
N ASP A 173 12.73 7.24 19.77
CA ASP A 173 11.78 7.36 20.87
C ASP A 173 10.71 6.23 20.89
N ASP A 174 10.61 5.44 19.82
CA ASP A 174 9.64 4.33 19.69
C ASP A 174 10.33 2.99 19.43
N GLU A 175 10.35 2.12 20.45
CA GLU A 175 10.94 0.78 20.38
C GLU A 175 10.22 -0.17 19.41
N LEU A 176 9.04 0.20 18.91
CA LEU A 176 8.30 -0.54 17.89
C LEU A 176 8.65 -0.10 16.47
N THR A 177 9.66 0.74 16.31
CA THR A 177 10.15 1.18 15.01
C THR A 177 11.64 0.89 14.84
N TRP A 178 12.08 0.82 13.59
CA TRP A 178 13.48 0.67 13.22
C TRP A 178 13.87 1.73 12.19
N PHE A 179 15.15 2.09 12.16
CA PHE A 179 15.72 3.04 11.20
C PHE A 179 17.09 2.54 10.73
N ARG A 180 17.36 2.59 9.42
CA ARG A 180 18.66 2.22 8.84
C ARG A 180 18.95 2.97 7.56
N THR A 181 20.21 2.98 7.14
CA THR A 181 20.59 3.32 5.76
C THR A 181 20.03 2.27 4.80
N GLU A 182 19.72 2.69 3.57
CA GLU A 182 19.15 1.81 2.55
C GLU A 182 19.98 1.85 1.27
N ASP A 183 20.03 0.73 0.55
CA ASP A 183 20.63 0.69 -0.78
C ASP A 183 19.75 1.45 -1.80
N PRO A 184 20.30 2.42 -2.56
CA PRO A 184 19.52 3.21 -3.52
C PRO A 184 18.82 2.38 -4.60
N ALA A 185 19.41 1.27 -5.05
CA ALA A 185 18.82 0.43 -6.07
C ALA A 185 17.65 -0.40 -5.52
N ARG A 186 17.80 -0.92 -4.29
CA ARG A 186 16.71 -1.60 -3.58
C ARG A 186 15.55 -0.65 -3.29
N PHE A 187 15.82 0.56 -2.81
CA PHE A 187 14.80 1.59 -2.63
C PHE A 187 14.02 1.80 -3.93
N ARG A 188 14.72 2.11 -5.03
CA ARG A 188 14.07 2.31 -6.34
C ARG A 188 13.18 1.13 -6.70
N GLY A 189 13.68 -0.10 -6.57
CA GLY A 189 12.95 -1.32 -6.90
C GLY A 189 11.68 -1.50 -6.08
N GLU A 190 11.78 -1.39 -4.76
CA GLU A 190 10.64 -1.57 -3.85
C GLU A 190 9.57 -0.50 -4.08
N VAL A 191 9.94 0.77 -4.13
CA VAL A 191 8.95 1.84 -4.26
C VAL A 191 8.34 1.86 -5.66
N ALA A 192 9.11 1.62 -6.73
CA ALA A 192 8.56 1.55 -8.07
C ALA A 192 7.57 0.38 -8.23
N ARG A 193 7.87 -0.79 -7.66
CA ARG A 193 6.98 -1.95 -7.70
C ARG A 193 5.63 -1.67 -7.06
N HIS A 194 5.63 -1.08 -5.86
CA HIS A 194 4.38 -0.79 -5.16
C HIS A 194 3.64 0.42 -5.76
N LEU A 195 4.35 1.42 -6.28
CA LEU A 195 3.72 2.52 -7.03
C LEU A 195 3.00 2.02 -8.28
N ALA A 196 3.56 1.04 -9.00
CA ALA A 196 2.87 0.47 -10.16
C ALA A 196 1.51 -0.14 -9.78
N VAL A 197 1.43 -0.87 -8.68
CA VAL A 197 0.15 -1.39 -8.16
C VAL A 197 -0.77 -0.24 -7.75
N THR A 198 -0.22 0.80 -7.10
CA THR A 198 -0.97 1.98 -6.66
C THR A 198 -1.59 2.74 -7.83
N ASP A 199 -0.84 2.90 -8.91
CA ASP A 199 -1.27 3.63 -10.11
C ASP A 199 -2.44 2.92 -10.84
N ASP A 200 -2.60 1.61 -10.63
CA ASP A 200 -3.65 0.76 -11.21
C ASP A 200 -4.88 0.55 -10.30
N LEU A 201 -4.88 1.07 -9.07
CA LEU A 201 -6.03 0.96 -8.17
C LEU A 201 -7.24 1.73 -8.70
N GLY A 202 -8.45 1.18 -8.61
CA GLY A 202 -9.67 1.93 -8.98
C GLY A 202 -9.88 3.20 -8.14
N GLU A 203 -9.45 3.17 -6.88
CA GLU A 203 -9.48 4.30 -5.95
C GLU A 203 -8.12 4.43 -5.27
N LEU A 204 -7.55 5.64 -5.28
CA LEU A 204 -6.30 5.92 -4.60
C LEU A 204 -6.50 5.92 -3.08
N PRO A 205 -5.46 5.61 -2.28
CA PRO A 205 -5.48 5.87 -0.85
C PRO A 205 -5.94 7.31 -0.58
N GLY A 206 -6.94 7.45 0.28
CA GLY A 206 -7.40 8.77 0.72
C GLY A 206 -6.37 9.44 1.61
N GLU A 207 -6.34 10.79 1.57
CA GLU A 207 -5.43 11.64 2.34
C GLU A 207 -3.96 11.60 1.88
N GLY A 208 -3.17 12.63 2.22
CA GLY A 208 -1.74 12.68 1.90
C GLY A 208 -1.36 13.50 0.68
N SER A 209 -0.12 13.32 0.23
CA SER A 209 0.51 14.08 -0.87
C SER A 209 0.73 13.25 -2.13
N LEU A 210 0.29 11.98 -2.13
CA LEU A 210 0.47 11.02 -3.23
C LEU A 210 0.25 11.65 -4.60
N ALA A 211 -0.97 12.15 -4.85
CA ALA A 211 -1.29 12.73 -6.15
C ALA A 211 -0.46 13.97 -6.47
N THR A 212 -0.31 14.88 -5.51
CA THR A 212 0.40 16.16 -5.68
C THR A 212 1.88 15.96 -6.01
N ASP A 213 2.54 14.99 -5.40
CA ASP A 213 3.99 14.82 -5.49
C ASP A 213 4.41 13.67 -6.42
N ARG A 214 3.48 12.85 -6.91
CA ARG A 214 3.75 11.65 -7.71
C ARG A 214 4.71 11.88 -8.88
N ALA A 215 4.54 12.98 -9.62
CA ALA A 215 5.37 13.28 -10.79
C ALA A 215 6.81 13.61 -10.38
N LEU A 216 6.99 14.43 -9.33
CA LEU A 216 8.31 14.75 -8.80
C LEU A 216 8.98 13.52 -8.17
N VAL A 217 8.22 12.69 -7.45
CA VAL A 217 8.69 11.42 -6.90
C VAL A 217 9.18 10.49 -7.99
N GLY A 218 8.41 10.34 -9.07
CA GLY A 218 8.83 9.56 -10.24
C GLY A 218 10.15 10.08 -10.85
N ALA A 219 10.27 11.39 -11.01
CA ALA A 219 11.48 12.02 -11.53
C ALA A 219 12.71 11.78 -10.64
N ARG A 220 12.55 11.79 -9.31
CA ARG A 220 13.63 11.49 -8.35
C ARG A 220 13.97 10.01 -8.28
N LEU A 221 12.99 9.12 -8.29
CA LEU A 221 13.21 7.67 -8.35
C LEU A 221 13.97 7.26 -9.61
N ALA A 222 13.72 7.92 -10.74
CA ALA A 222 14.42 7.66 -12.00
C ALA A 222 15.93 7.96 -11.93
N MET A 223 16.36 8.83 -11.00
CA MET A 223 17.77 9.17 -10.76
C MET A 223 18.54 8.12 -9.95
N LEU A 224 17.82 7.28 -9.18
CA LEU A 224 18.43 6.20 -8.41
C LEU A 224 18.90 5.09 -9.36
N PRO A 225 19.97 4.34 -9.05
CA PRO A 225 20.37 3.20 -9.86
C PRO A 225 19.27 2.14 -9.92
N THR A 226 19.16 1.43 -11.05
CA THR A 226 18.32 0.20 -11.13
C THR A 226 19.12 -0.97 -10.59
N ALA A 227 18.47 -1.91 -9.91
CA ALA A 227 19.11 -3.16 -9.51
C ALA A 227 19.62 -3.93 -10.74
N ALA A 228 20.78 -4.58 -10.61
CA ALA A 228 21.37 -5.36 -11.70
C ALA A 228 20.55 -6.62 -12.02
N ASP A 229 19.76 -7.11 -11.06
CA ASP A 229 18.81 -8.19 -11.24
C ASP A 229 17.38 -7.63 -11.22
N PRO A 230 16.70 -7.57 -12.38
CA PRO A 230 15.31 -7.13 -12.46
C PRO A 230 14.34 -8.23 -12.03
N THR A 231 14.79 -9.47 -11.83
CA THR A 231 13.98 -10.46 -11.13
C THR A 231 13.99 -10.02 -9.67
N GLY A 232 12.84 -9.52 -9.19
CA GLY A 232 12.68 -9.14 -7.80
C GLY A 232 13.00 -10.32 -6.86
N PRO A 233 12.91 -10.12 -5.53
CA PRO A 233 12.93 -11.27 -4.63
C PRO A 233 11.93 -12.32 -5.15
N ALA A 234 12.37 -13.58 -5.20
CA ALA A 234 11.53 -14.68 -5.67
C ALA A 234 10.18 -14.61 -4.95
N GLU A 235 9.08 -14.78 -5.70
CA GLU A 235 7.76 -14.91 -5.09
C GLU A 235 7.86 -15.98 -3.99
N VAL A 236 7.52 -15.59 -2.77
CA VAL A 236 7.54 -16.51 -1.63
C VAL A 236 6.37 -17.44 -1.83
N GLU A 237 6.65 -18.67 -2.25
CA GLU A 237 5.62 -19.68 -2.40
C GLU A 237 4.96 -19.93 -1.02
N PRO A 238 3.63 -20.00 -0.96
CA PRO A 238 2.94 -20.37 0.27
C PRO A 238 3.42 -21.74 0.77
N LEU A 239 3.40 -21.91 2.10
CA LEU A 239 3.77 -23.18 2.74
C LEU A 239 3.05 -24.37 2.10
N SER A 240 3.81 -25.42 1.79
CA SER A 240 3.27 -26.71 1.38
C SER A 240 2.43 -27.33 2.50
N ALA A 241 1.56 -28.28 2.16
CA ALA A 241 0.73 -28.98 3.16
C ALA A 241 1.56 -29.66 4.27
N ALA A 242 2.74 -30.19 3.92
CA ALA A 242 3.65 -30.80 4.88
C ALA A 242 4.23 -29.75 5.84
N GLU A 243 4.70 -28.61 5.32
CA GLU A 243 5.22 -27.51 6.13
C GLU A 243 4.16 -26.89 7.03
N ARG A 244 2.92 -26.71 6.53
CA ARG A 244 1.78 -26.28 7.34
C ARG A 244 1.52 -27.23 8.50
N THR A 245 1.53 -28.54 8.25
CA THR A 245 1.31 -29.57 9.27
C THR A 245 2.41 -29.53 10.34
N ASP A 246 3.67 -29.42 9.92
CA ASP A 246 4.81 -29.37 10.82
C ASP A 246 4.83 -28.08 11.65
N LEU A 247 4.44 -26.95 11.05
CA LEU A 247 4.33 -25.68 11.74
C LEU A 247 3.22 -25.70 12.81
N VAL A 248 2.04 -26.22 12.48
CA VAL A 248 0.95 -26.38 13.44
C VAL A 248 1.37 -27.29 14.60
N ARG A 249 2.06 -28.40 14.32
CA ARG A 249 2.58 -29.29 15.37
C ARG A 249 3.55 -28.56 16.30
N GLN A 250 4.47 -27.77 15.75
CA GLN A 250 5.42 -26.98 16.55
C GLN A 250 4.71 -25.93 17.40
N PHE A 251 3.72 -25.24 16.84
CA PHE A 251 2.91 -24.27 17.57
C PHE A 251 2.15 -24.92 18.73
N LEU A 252 1.47 -26.04 18.52
CA LEU A 252 0.69 -26.72 19.56
C LEU A 252 1.57 -27.25 20.70
N ALA A 253 2.84 -27.56 20.42
CA ALA A 253 3.83 -27.92 21.44
C ALA A 253 4.46 -26.71 22.15
N ALA A 254 4.15 -25.48 21.73
CA ALA A 254 4.78 -24.28 22.23
C ALA A 254 4.13 -23.77 23.54
N PRO A 255 4.89 -23.08 24.41
CA PRO A 255 4.36 -22.47 25.63
C PRO A 255 3.14 -21.56 25.42
N GLU A 256 3.04 -20.90 24.26
CA GLU A 256 1.91 -20.04 23.91
C GLU A 256 0.62 -20.86 23.76
N ALA A 257 0.66 -21.97 23.03
CA ALA A 257 -0.50 -22.85 22.90
C ALA A 257 -0.93 -23.39 24.27
N VAL A 258 0.03 -23.82 25.09
CA VAL A 258 -0.22 -24.31 26.47
C VAL A 258 -0.86 -23.23 27.35
N ARG A 259 -0.36 -21.99 27.29
CA ARG A 259 -0.90 -20.86 28.06
C ARG A 259 -2.37 -20.60 27.75
N PHE A 260 -2.79 -20.80 26.51
CA PHE A 260 -4.18 -20.66 26.07
C PHE A 260 -4.98 -21.97 26.13
N GLY A 261 -4.39 -23.05 26.64
CA GLY A 261 -5.00 -24.37 26.80
C GLY A 261 -5.35 -25.04 25.47
N LEU A 262 -4.62 -24.74 24.39
CA LEU A 262 -4.85 -25.29 23.05
C LEU A 262 -4.20 -26.66 22.86
N ASP A 263 -3.18 -27.00 23.65
CA ASP A 263 -2.49 -28.29 23.64
C ASP A 263 -3.34 -29.44 24.18
N ALA A 264 -4.31 -29.11 25.04
CA ALA A 264 -5.19 -30.06 25.70
C ALA A 264 -6.57 -30.19 25.03
N VAL A 265 -6.81 -29.47 23.92
CA VAL A 265 -8.07 -29.57 23.17
C VAL A 265 -8.17 -30.94 22.50
N ASP A 266 -9.27 -31.64 22.75
CA ASP A 266 -9.53 -32.97 22.21
C ASP A 266 -10.99 -33.13 21.75
N GLY A 267 -11.34 -34.32 21.27
CA GLY A 267 -12.72 -34.64 20.88
C GLY A 267 -13.26 -33.77 19.74
N PRO A 268 -14.53 -33.35 19.80
CA PRO A 268 -15.15 -32.52 18.76
C PRO A 268 -14.50 -31.15 18.57
N GLU A 269 -14.01 -30.53 19.65
CA GLU A 269 -13.37 -29.20 19.63
C GLU A 269 -12.04 -29.18 18.87
N LEU A 270 -11.39 -30.35 18.70
CA LEU A 270 -10.16 -30.48 17.94
C LEU A 270 -10.34 -30.09 16.47
N ALA A 271 -11.51 -30.38 15.88
CA ALA A 271 -11.81 -30.00 14.51
C ALA A 271 -11.85 -28.46 14.36
N SER A 272 -12.55 -27.77 15.27
CA SER A 272 -12.60 -26.30 15.31
C SER A 272 -11.23 -25.67 15.54
N LEU A 273 -10.37 -26.27 16.38
CA LEU A 273 -9.00 -25.80 16.57
C LEU A 273 -8.20 -25.84 15.26
N HIS A 274 -8.23 -26.97 14.57
CA HIS A 274 -7.52 -27.13 13.31
C HIS A 274 -8.08 -26.23 12.21
N PHE A 275 -9.41 -26.04 12.16
CA PHE A 275 -10.06 -25.12 11.25
C PHE A 275 -9.68 -23.66 11.53
N CYS A 276 -9.70 -23.22 12.79
CA CYS A 276 -9.24 -21.88 13.17
C CYS A 276 -7.79 -21.65 12.75
N LEU A 277 -6.90 -22.62 12.97
CA LEU A 277 -5.50 -22.54 12.55
C LEU A 277 -5.34 -22.50 11.03
N SER A 278 -6.14 -23.25 10.27
CA SER A 278 -6.09 -23.16 8.80
C SER A 278 -6.53 -21.77 8.32
N LEU A 279 -7.54 -21.17 8.94
CA LEU A 279 -7.96 -19.80 8.60
C LEU A 279 -6.84 -18.76 8.82
N LEU A 280 -6.06 -18.90 9.89
CA LEU A 280 -4.90 -18.02 10.13
C LEU A 280 -3.85 -18.17 9.02
N LEU A 281 -3.53 -19.40 8.63
CA LEU A 281 -2.54 -19.70 7.59
C LEU A 281 -3.01 -19.31 6.18
N ASP A 282 -4.31 -19.44 5.91
CA ASP A 282 -4.91 -19.03 4.65
C ASP A 282 -5.00 -17.51 4.53
N HIS A 283 -5.23 -16.80 5.64
CA HIS A 283 -5.11 -15.36 5.67
C HIS A 283 -3.69 -14.90 5.37
N SER A 284 -2.68 -15.48 6.05
CA SER A 284 -1.29 -15.10 5.79
C SER A 284 -0.84 -15.40 4.36
N ALA A 285 -1.30 -16.51 3.78
CA ALA A 285 -1.00 -16.88 2.40
C ALA A 285 -1.64 -15.95 1.35
N SER A 286 -2.55 -15.05 1.76
CA SER A 286 -3.13 -14.05 0.87
C SER A 286 -2.27 -12.79 0.71
N PHE A 287 -1.22 -12.62 1.54
CA PHE A 287 -0.28 -11.51 1.42
C PHE A 287 0.80 -11.78 0.37
N PRO A 288 1.39 -10.72 -0.22
CA PRO A 288 2.46 -10.86 -1.21
C PRO A 288 3.71 -11.61 -0.73
N ASP A 289 4.02 -11.57 0.57
CA ASP A 289 5.16 -12.27 1.17
C ASP A 289 4.80 -13.63 1.79
N ALA A 290 3.50 -13.96 1.85
CA ALA A 290 2.93 -15.18 2.42
C ALA A 290 3.50 -15.59 3.80
N ASP A 291 3.99 -14.65 4.62
CA ASP A 291 4.67 -14.95 5.90
C ASP A 291 3.65 -15.31 7.00
N PRO A 292 3.58 -16.58 7.46
CA PRO A 292 2.64 -17.00 8.50
C PRO A 292 2.95 -16.40 9.88
N MET A 293 4.16 -15.86 10.07
CA MET A 293 4.61 -15.25 11.32
C MET A 293 4.40 -13.73 11.35
N ARG A 294 3.91 -13.10 10.28
CA ARG A 294 3.66 -11.65 10.25
C ARG A 294 2.30 -11.28 10.83
N TRP A 295 2.21 -11.32 12.16
CA TRP A 295 1.03 -10.88 12.90
C TRP A 295 1.29 -9.57 13.66
N SER A 296 0.36 -8.63 13.51
CA SER A 296 0.39 -7.29 14.09
C SER A 296 -1.04 -6.88 14.49
N PRO A 297 -1.22 -5.76 15.20
CA PRO A 297 -2.55 -5.20 15.44
C PRO A 297 -3.35 -5.00 14.14
N ALA A 298 -2.71 -4.51 13.08
CA ALA A 298 -3.37 -4.24 11.80
C ALA A 298 -3.76 -5.54 11.08
N VAL A 299 -2.85 -6.51 10.99
CA VAL A 299 -3.13 -7.82 10.37
C VAL A 299 -4.23 -8.56 11.14
N SER A 300 -4.20 -8.53 12.48
CA SER A 300 -5.27 -9.09 13.31
C SER A 300 -6.63 -8.45 13.03
N GLY A 301 -6.68 -7.14 12.77
CA GLY A 301 -7.91 -6.44 12.39
C GLY A 301 -8.38 -6.79 10.98
N LEU A 302 -7.48 -6.85 10.00
CA LEU A 302 -7.79 -7.32 8.64
C LEU A 302 -8.36 -8.74 8.67
N PHE A 303 -7.84 -9.60 9.54
CA PHE A 303 -8.34 -10.94 9.72
C PHE A 303 -9.71 -10.98 10.40
N LEU A 304 -9.81 -10.50 11.64
CA LEU A 304 -11.00 -10.65 12.47
C LEU A 304 -12.19 -9.82 11.99
N LEU A 305 -11.96 -8.63 11.44
CA LEU A 305 -13.04 -7.68 11.14
C LEU A 305 -13.46 -7.69 9.67
N ASP A 306 -12.73 -8.38 8.80
CA ASP A 306 -13.05 -8.39 7.37
C ASP A 306 -12.82 -9.75 6.69
N TRP A 307 -11.57 -10.25 6.63
CA TRP A 307 -11.21 -11.41 5.81
C TRP A 307 -12.01 -12.65 6.20
N VAL A 308 -12.10 -12.96 7.50
CA VAL A 308 -12.76 -14.20 7.96
C VAL A 308 -14.23 -14.23 7.59
N HIS A 309 -14.93 -13.10 7.70
CA HIS A 309 -16.35 -13.00 7.38
C HIS A 309 -16.63 -13.14 5.87
N ARG A 310 -15.67 -12.76 5.02
CA ARG A 310 -15.79 -12.89 3.56
C ARG A 310 -15.37 -14.25 3.02
N ARG A 311 -14.59 -15.02 3.79
CA ARG A 311 -13.90 -16.23 3.31
C ARG A 311 -14.33 -17.51 4.01
N ALA A 312 -14.89 -17.44 5.21
CA ALA A 312 -15.29 -18.60 5.99
C ALA A 312 -16.72 -18.45 6.52
N VAL A 313 -17.40 -19.59 6.63
CA VAL A 313 -18.60 -19.73 7.47
C VAL A 313 -18.14 -20.37 8.75
N LEU A 314 -18.33 -19.67 9.88
CA LEU A 314 -17.98 -20.19 11.20
C LEU A 314 -19.24 -20.74 11.85
N ASP A 315 -19.13 -21.90 12.52
CA ASP A 315 -20.15 -22.26 13.50
C ASP A 315 -19.93 -21.51 14.83
N MET A 316 -20.74 -21.83 15.85
CA MET A 316 -20.65 -21.16 17.14
C MET A 316 -19.36 -21.51 17.90
N ASP A 317 -18.88 -22.75 17.75
CA ASP A 317 -17.71 -23.26 18.44
C ASP A 317 -16.44 -22.68 17.82
N ASP A 318 -16.39 -22.63 16.47
CA ASP A 318 -15.35 -21.95 15.71
C ASP A 318 -15.26 -20.46 16.08
N ALA A 319 -16.40 -19.76 16.08
CA ALA A 319 -16.45 -18.34 16.42
C ALA A 319 -16.02 -18.07 17.86
N ALA A 320 -16.40 -18.94 18.81
CA ALA A 320 -15.96 -18.82 20.20
C ALA A 320 -14.46 -19.11 20.37
N MET A 321 -13.91 -20.03 19.56
CA MET A 321 -12.52 -20.47 19.65
C MET A 321 -11.54 -19.53 18.94
N LEU A 322 -11.93 -18.93 17.83
CA LEU A 322 -11.04 -18.22 16.91
C LEU A 322 -10.22 -17.09 17.57
N PRO A 323 -10.79 -16.19 18.39
CA PRO A 323 -10.00 -15.14 19.03
C PRO A 323 -8.92 -15.68 19.97
N ARG A 324 -9.21 -16.78 20.69
CA ARG A 324 -8.24 -17.45 21.57
C ARG A 324 -7.09 -18.05 20.77
N VAL A 325 -7.39 -18.71 19.65
CA VAL A 325 -6.39 -19.29 18.75
C VAL A 325 -5.50 -18.20 18.14
N LEU A 326 -6.11 -17.10 17.68
CA LEU A 326 -5.39 -15.96 17.13
C LEU A 326 -4.43 -15.33 18.14
N ARG A 327 -4.86 -15.09 19.40
CA ARG A 327 -3.98 -14.53 20.44
C ARG A 327 -2.78 -15.44 20.71
N ALA A 328 -3.01 -16.74 20.83
CA ALA A 328 -1.94 -17.72 21.04
C ALA A 328 -0.96 -17.73 19.86
N TRP A 329 -1.48 -17.75 18.63
CA TRP A 329 -0.68 -17.76 17.42
C TRP A 329 0.13 -16.48 17.23
N ALA A 330 -0.50 -15.31 17.38
CA ALA A 330 0.17 -14.02 17.25
C ALA A 330 1.31 -13.88 18.28
N ARG A 331 1.12 -14.40 19.50
CA ARG A 331 2.16 -14.42 20.52
C ARG A 331 3.32 -15.35 20.14
N TYR A 332 3.00 -16.54 19.60
CA TYR A 332 4.00 -17.48 19.10
C TYR A 332 4.81 -16.87 17.95
N ALA A 333 4.12 -16.28 16.97
CA ALA A 333 4.70 -15.61 15.81
C ALA A 333 5.63 -14.45 16.23
N SER A 334 5.20 -13.63 17.18
CA SER A 334 6.01 -12.57 17.77
C SER A 334 7.33 -13.09 18.37
N ARG A 335 7.30 -14.21 19.10
CA ARG A 335 8.51 -14.86 19.63
C ARG A 335 9.41 -15.40 18.50
N GLN A 336 8.83 -16.07 17.50
CA GLN A 336 9.60 -16.62 16.38
C GLN A 336 10.34 -15.53 15.59
N ARG A 337 9.74 -14.34 15.47
CA ARG A 337 10.35 -13.18 14.82
C ARG A 337 11.25 -12.35 15.75
N GLY A 338 11.35 -12.72 17.02
CA GLY A 338 12.17 -12.00 18.01
C GLY A 338 11.69 -10.57 18.26
N LEU A 339 10.39 -10.31 18.15
CA LEU A 339 9.84 -8.98 18.38
C LEU A 339 9.93 -8.58 19.87
N PRO A 340 10.00 -7.27 20.19
CA PRO A 340 9.94 -6.78 21.56
C PRO A 340 8.67 -7.23 22.29
N GLU A 341 8.75 -7.38 23.61
CA GLU A 341 7.59 -7.79 24.43
C GLU A 341 6.41 -6.81 24.30
N ALA A 342 6.70 -5.51 24.23
CA ALA A 342 5.68 -4.49 24.02
C ALA A 342 4.93 -4.66 22.70
N ALA A 343 5.60 -5.15 21.65
CA ALA A 343 4.97 -5.43 20.37
C ALA A 343 3.95 -6.56 20.51
N ALA A 344 4.36 -7.63 21.20
CA ALA A 344 3.49 -8.77 21.46
C ALA A 344 2.29 -8.42 22.33
N ALA A 345 2.51 -7.61 23.39
CA ALA A 345 1.45 -7.13 24.28
C ALA A 345 0.45 -6.27 23.52
N ARG A 346 0.91 -5.32 22.69
CA ARG A 346 0.05 -4.46 21.89
C ARG A 346 -0.81 -5.24 20.89
N THR A 347 -0.26 -6.29 20.26
CA THR A 347 -1.04 -7.18 19.39
C THR A 347 -2.11 -7.93 20.18
N ASP A 348 -1.76 -8.47 21.36
CA ASP A 348 -2.71 -9.19 22.23
C ASP A 348 -3.86 -8.29 22.71
N GLU A 349 -3.54 -7.07 23.15
CA GLU A 349 -4.52 -6.06 23.56
C GLU A 349 -5.43 -5.67 22.40
N ALA A 350 -4.87 -5.39 21.22
CA ALA A 350 -5.67 -5.04 20.04
C ALA A 350 -6.64 -6.17 19.66
N ILE A 351 -6.18 -7.44 19.68
CA ILE A 351 -7.05 -8.58 19.42
C ILE A 351 -8.21 -8.63 20.42
N GLU A 352 -7.91 -8.45 21.71
CA GLU A 352 -8.92 -8.44 22.78
C GLU A 352 -9.97 -7.32 22.58
N GLU A 353 -9.53 -6.12 22.22
CA GLU A 353 -10.41 -4.99 21.91
C GLU A 353 -11.32 -5.23 20.70
N MET A 354 -10.87 -6.03 19.73
CA MET A 354 -11.63 -6.35 18.51
C MET A 354 -12.68 -7.45 18.70
N VAL A 355 -12.58 -8.26 19.77
CA VAL A 355 -13.49 -9.41 20.00
C VAL A 355 -14.98 -9.03 20.00
N PRO A 356 -15.43 -7.94 20.67
CA PRO A 356 -16.84 -7.57 20.66
C PRO A 356 -17.37 -7.24 19.26
N GLU A 357 -16.56 -6.57 18.44
CA GLU A 357 -16.94 -6.22 17.07
C GLU A 357 -16.93 -7.45 16.16
N PHE A 358 -15.95 -8.34 16.29
CA PHE A 358 -15.95 -9.64 15.63
C PHE A 358 -17.22 -10.44 15.94
N ALA A 359 -17.62 -10.53 17.22
CA ALA A 359 -18.84 -11.22 17.62
C ALA A 359 -20.10 -10.57 17.03
N ARG A 360 -20.14 -9.23 16.97
CA ARG A 360 -21.23 -8.50 16.30
C ARG A 360 -21.29 -8.85 14.81
N LEU A 361 -20.18 -8.74 14.08
CA LEU A 361 -20.10 -9.01 12.65
C LEU A 361 -20.42 -10.47 12.30
N TYR A 362 -19.97 -11.41 13.12
CA TYR A 362 -20.35 -12.82 13.04
C TYR A 362 -21.87 -12.99 13.11
N SER A 363 -22.51 -12.38 14.12
CA SER A 363 -23.94 -12.51 14.38
C SER A 363 -24.83 -11.80 13.35
N THR A 364 -24.40 -10.65 12.83
CA THR A 364 -25.19 -9.87 11.85
C THR A 364 -24.99 -10.35 10.43
N GLY A 365 -23.83 -10.96 10.12
CA GLY A 365 -23.46 -11.34 8.77
C GLY A 365 -23.20 -10.16 7.83
N GLU A 366 -23.08 -8.94 8.36
CA GLU A 366 -22.97 -7.68 7.59
C GLU A 366 -21.79 -7.68 6.60
N ARG A 367 -20.71 -8.38 6.95
CA ARG A 367 -19.47 -8.46 6.15
C ARG A 367 -19.36 -9.71 5.29
N ARG A 368 -20.39 -10.56 5.24
CA ARG A 368 -20.36 -11.79 4.44
C ARG A 368 -20.30 -11.47 2.95
N SER A 369 -19.46 -12.20 2.23
CA SER A 369 -19.53 -12.19 0.76
C SER A 369 -20.84 -12.86 0.31
N ALA A 370 -21.29 -12.61 -0.92
CA ALA A 370 -22.49 -13.27 -1.47
C ALA A 370 -22.36 -14.81 -1.42
N ALA A 371 -21.18 -15.34 -1.73
CA ALA A 371 -20.90 -16.78 -1.65
C ALA A 371 -20.97 -17.29 -0.21
N THR A 372 -20.34 -16.60 0.74
CA THR A 372 -20.37 -16.97 2.16
C THR A 372 -21.79 -16.89 2.73
N ALA A 373 -22.58 -15.90 2.32
CA ALA A 373 -23.97 -15.79 2.72
C ALA A 373 -24.82 -16.97 2.20
N ALA A 374 -24.59 -17.40 0.95
CA ALA A 374 -25.27 -18.56 0.38
C ALA A 374 -24.91 -19.86 1.12
N VAL A 375 -23.62 -20.08 1.42
CA VAL A 375 -23.19 -21.26 2.20
C VAL A 375 -23.75 -21.23 3.62
N ALA A 376 -23.75 -20.07 4.29
CA ALA A 376 -24.35 -19.94 5.62
C ALA A 376 -25.85 -20.25 5.61
N GLN A 377 -26.57 -19.88 4.52
CA GLN A 377 -27.98 -20.22 4.37
C GLN A 377 -28.19 -21.73 4.14
N LEU A 378 -27.34 -22.38 3.34
CA LEU A 378 -27.37 -23.83 3.15
C LEU A 378 -27.22 -24.57 4.49
N MET A 379 -26.23 -24.17 5.29
CA MET A 379 -26.01 -24.76 6.61
C MET A 379 -27.17 -24.49 7.57
N ALA A 380 -27.75 -23.27 7.54
CA ALA A 380 -28.93 -22.94 8.34
C ALA A 380 -30.16 -23.78 7.96
N ASP A 381 -30.26 -24.19 6.69
CA ASP A 381 -31.30 -25.10 6.20
C ASP A 381 -31.00 -26.58 6.52
N GLY A 382 -29.91 -26.86 7.24
CA GLY A 382 -29.50 -28.21 7.67
C GLY A 382 -28.82 -29.02 6.58
N VAL A 383 -28.31 -28.36 5.53
CA VAL A 383 -27.59 -29.00 4.43
C VAL A 383 -26.10 -28.96 4.73
N ASP A 384 -25.46 -30.12 4.70
CA ASP A 384 -24.01 -30.22 4.72
C ASP A 384 -23.47 -29.87 3.32
N PRO A 385 -22.72 -28.76 3.16
CA PRO A 385 -22.17 -28.36 1.87
C PRO A 385 -21.11 -29.34 1.33
N ASP A 386 -20.53 -30.19 2.19
CA ASP A 386 -19.56 -31.21 1.80
C ASP A 386 -20.22 -32.56 1.42
N ASP A 387 -21.55 -32.65 1.51
CA ASP A 387 -22.35 -33.78 1.02
C ASP A 387 -23.02 -33.43 -0.32
N PRO A 388 -22.48 -33.91 -1.47
CA PRO A 388 -23.03 -33.61 -2.79
C PRO A 388 -24.50 -34.02 -2.94
N ALA A 389 -24.94 -35.09 -2.25
CA ALA A 389 -26.31 -35.57 -2.35
C ALA A 389 -27.29 -34.66 -1.58
N ALA A 390 -26.89 -34.14 -0.43
CA ALA A 390 -27.67 -33.16 0.34
C ALA A 390 -27.78 -31.83 -0.40
N LEU A 391 -26.68 -31.39 -1.03
CA LEU A 391 -26.63 -30.17 -1.83
C LEU A 391 -27.53 -30.26 -3.07
N ASP A 392 -27.45 -31.34 -3.83
CA ASP A 392 -28.30 -31.57 -5.02
C ASP A 392 -29.79 -31.63 -4.66
N ALA A 393 -30.13 -32.27 -3.54
CA ALA A 393 -31.51 -32.34 -3.06
C ALA A 393 -32.06 -30.97 -2.65
N TRP A 394 -31.25 -30.12 -2.03
CA TRP A 394 -31.64 -28.75 -1.68
C TRP A 394 -31.78 -27.86 -2.92
N ILE A 395 -30.86 -27.96 -3.89
CA ILE A 395 -30.94 -27.21 -5.16
C ILE A 395 -32.22 -27.58 -5.92
N GLU A 396 -32.59 -28.86 -5.95
CA GLU A 396 -33.85 -29.34 -6.55
C GLU A 396 -35.06 -28.76 -5.82
N ALA A 397 -35.06 -28.77 -4.48
CA ALA A 397 -36.16 -28.27 -3.65
C ALA A 397 -36.33 -26.74 -3.73
N ASN A 398 -35.24 -26.00 -3.89
CA ASN A 398 -35.23 -24.53 -3.89
C ASN A 398 -35.12 -23.90 -5.29
N ARG A 399 -35.19 -24.72 -6.36
CA ARG A 399 -35.10 -24.29 -7.76
C ARG A 399 -36.03 -23.12 -8.12
N HIS A 400 -37.22 -23.06 -7.54
CA HIS A 400 -38.19 -21.99 -7.80
C HIS A 400 -37.82 -20.66 -7.15
N ARG A 401 -37.11 -20.65 -6.01
CA ARG A 401 -36.63 -19.41 -5.36
C ARG A 401 -35.39 -18.84 -6.05
N LEU A 402 -34.50 -19.73 -6.51
CA LEU A 402 -33.28 -19.36 -7.24
C LEU A 402 -33.58 -18.75 -8.63
N ALA A 403 -34.75 -19.04 -9.21
CA ALA A 403 -35.18 -18.50 -10.50
C ALA A 403 -35.76 -17.07 -10.40
N ASP A 404 -36.27 -16.66 -9.22
CA ASP A 404 -36.86 -15.33 -9.00
C ASP A 404 -35.81 -14.28 -8.55
N ASP A 405 -34.69 -14.69 -7.95
CA ASP A 405 -33.57 -13.79 -7.57
C ASP A 405 -32.62 -13.46 -8.74
N GLY A 406 -32.90 -13.98 -9.94
CA GLY A 406 -32.14 -13.76 -11.18
C GLY A 406 -32.80 -12.82 -12.20
N ALA A 407 -33.84 -12.07 -11.83
CA ALA A 407 -34.59 -11.16 -12.70
C ALA A 407 -34.38 -9.67 -12.35
#